data_AF-A0A920VIE1-F1
#
_entry.id   AF-A0A920VIE1-F1
#
_cell.length_a   1.000
_cell.length_b   1.000
_cell.length_c   1.000
_cell.angle_alpha   90.00
_cell.angle_beta   90.00
_cell.angle_gamma   90.00
#
_symmetry.space_group_name_H-M   'P 1'
#
loop_
_entity.id
_entity.type
_entity.pdbx_description
1 polymer ?
#
loop_
_entity_poly.entity_id
_entity_poly.type
_entity_poly.pdbx_seq_one_letter_code
_entity_poly.pdbx_strand_id
1 'polypeptide(L)'
;MIKHGHQISFLILCSCISACAESTREQVGPDLQTPKVLVIGIDGIRPDVLMDVNTPNIDELAAEGFLSNHARTGYPSVSGPGWSSMLNGVWPDKHGVTDNSFEGERYNDFPDFLTRIEQVRPELETFAVTDWAPLGHSDQGRPPISDAVDIKLVLDGYELGWAEADAKSVQLAVEQLENSNPDALFVYLGNPDEISHEHSSIGSEYRDAIALADEHVGILVQALRDRPTYSDEDWLILSSTDHGRRSDGGHGGDSEEERTIYFLANGPSVVTTTLPDSTFIVDIAVTALTHLKIQIDPSWQLDGKPVGILR
;
A
#
# COMPACT_ATOMS: atom_id res chain seq x y z
N MET A 1 -8.03 -96.61 -8.50
CA MET A 1 -8.57 -96.14 -7.22
C MET A 1 -7.69 -94.97 -6.76
N ILE A 2 -8.15 -93.71 -6.83
CA ILE A 2 -8.64 -92.90 -5.68
C ILE A 2 -7.44 -92.55 -4.76
N LYS A 3 -7.04 -91.32 -4.40
CA LYS A 3 -7.62 -89.96 -4.25
C LYS A 3 -6.43 -88.94 -4.15
N HIS A 4 -6.47 -87.79 -4.82
CA HIS A 4 -6.78 -86.43 -4.31
C HIS A 4 -5.81 -85.81 -3.27
N GLY A 5 -5.16 -84.72 -3.66
CA GLY A 5 -4.59 -83.68 -2.78
C GLY A 5 -4.57 -82.34 -3.53
N HIS A 6 -5.41 -81.40 -3.10
CA HIS A 6 -5.57 -80.06 -3.68
C HIS A 6 -4.38 -79.16 -3.35
N GLN A 7 -3.86 -78.41 -4.32
CA GLN A 7 -3.13 -77.16 -4.07
C GLN A 7 -3.90 -76.01 -4.73
N ILE A 8 -4.25 -75.03 -3.89
CA ILE A 8 -4.99 -73.81 -4.24
C ILE A 8 -3.96 -72.76 -4.65
N SER A 9 -4.05 -72.28 -5.89
CA SER A 9 -3.28 -71.16 -6.40
C SER A 9 -3.83 -69.83 -5.86
N PHE A 10 -2.99 -69.03 -5.21
CA PHE A 10 -3.29 -67.62 -4.93
C PHE A 10 -2.87 -66.77 -6.14
N LEU A 11 -3.85 -66.22 -6.86
CA LEU A 11 -3.65 -65.12 -7.80
C LEU A 11 -3.46 -63.83 -6.99
N ILE A 12 -2.30 -63.19 -7.07
CA ILE A 12 -2.10 -61.83 -6.59
C ILE A 12 -2.62 -60.88 -7.67
N LEU A 13 -3.77 -60.26 -7.39
CA LEU A 13 -4.36 -59.21 -8.19
C LEU A 13 -3.55 -57.92 -7.94
N CYS A 14 -2.76 -57.49 -8.92
CA CYS A 14 -2.02 -56.23 -8.85
C CYS A 14 -2.99 -55.09 -9.18
N SER A 15 -3.54 -54.44 -8.16
CA SER A 15 -4.35 -53.23 -8.31
C SER A 15 -3.45 -52.04 -8.64
N CYS A 16 -3.51 -51.56 -9.88
CA CYS A 16 -2.93 -50.28 -10.27
C CYS A 16 -3.67 -49.15 -9.55
N ILE A 17 -3.06 -48.57 -8.52
CA ILE A 17 -3.50 -47.30 -7.95
C ILE A 17 -2.93 -46.21 -8.85
N SER A 18 -3.80 -45.57 -9.66
CA SER A 18 -3.48 -44.29 -10.29
C SER A 18 -3.33 -43.26 -9.17
N ALA A 19 -2.09 -42.95 -8.82
CA ALA A 19 -1.78 -41.75 -8.06
C ALA A 19 -1.97 -40.55 -9.00
N CYS A 20 -3.05 -39.79 -8.80
CA CYS A 20 -3.12 -38.42 -9.30
C CYS A 20 -2.00 -37.65 -8.59
N ALA A 21 -0.92 -37.36 -9.32
CA ALA A 21 0.08 -36.42 -8.87
C ALA A 21 -0.58 -35.03 -8.90
N GLU A 22 -1.01 -34.55 -7.73
CA GLU A 22 -1.17 -33.11 -7.53
C GLU A 22 0.20 -32.49 -7.78
N SER A 23 0.26 -31.68 -8.84
CA SER A 23 1.39 -30.82 -9.14
C SER A 23 1.53 -29.80 -8.02
N THR A 24 2.21 -30.16 -6.95
CA THR A 24 2.81 -29.18 -6.05
C THR A 24 3.80 -28.39 -6.89
N ARG A 25 3.47 -27.12 -7.17
CA ARG A 25 4.37 -26.17 -7.81
C ARG A 25 5.52 -25.93 -6.83
N GLU A 26 6.54 -26.76 -6.90
CA GLU A 26 7.80 -26.53 -6.24
C GLU A 26 8.47 -25.38 -7.00
N GLN A 27 8.34 -24.16 -6.52
CA GLN A 27 9.09 -23.00 -7.01
C GLN A 27 10.17 -22.70 -5.97
N VAL A 28 11.34 -23.29 -6.18
CA VAL A 28 12.59 -22.78 -5.61
C VAL A 28 13.51 -22.52 -6.79
N GLY A 29 13.30 -21.37 -7.43
CA GLY A 29 14.34 -20.66 -8.17
C GLY A 29 14.84 -19.49 -7.33
N PRO A 30 16.07 -18.99 -7.52
CA PRO A 30 16.46 -17.71 -6.92
C PRO A 30 15.48 -16.61 -7.37
N ASP A 31 15.11 -15.68 -6.48
CA ASP A 31 14.40 -14.44 -6.82
C ASP A 31 15.23 -13.71 -7.88
N LEU A 32 14.91 -13.91 -9.17
CA LEU A 32 15.65 -13.33 -10.30
C LEU A 32 15.21 -11.89 -10.58
N GLN A 33 14.05 -11.48 -10.06
CA GLN A 33 13.47 -10.17 -10.27
C GLN A 33 13.89 -9.20 -9.15
N THR A 34 14.05 -7.92 -9.52
CA THR A 34 14.42 -6.86 -8.58
C THR A 34 13.18 -6.35 -7.86
N PRO A 35 13.08 -6.44 -6.51
CA PRO A 35 11.93 -5.93 -5.79
C PRO A 35 11.81 -4.42 -5.92
N LYS A 36 10.60 -3.94 -6.23
CA LYS A 36 10.27 -2.50 -6.30
C LYS A 36 8.93 -2.25 -5.61
N VAL A 37 8.74 -1.05 -5.08
CA VAL A 37 7.50 -0.67 -4.38
C VAL A 37 6.94 0.64 -4.90
N LEU A 38 5.63 0.68 -5.11
CA LEU A 38 4.86 1.89 -5.29
C LEU A 38 3.79 1.97 -4.20
N VAL A 39 3.82 3.02 -3.38
CA VAL A 39 2.78 3.31 -2.39
C VAL A 39 1.96 4.50 -2.89
N ILE A 40 0.65 4.30 -3.05
CA ILE A 40 -0.31 5.33 -3.48
C ILE A 40 -1.23 5.66 -2.29
N GLY A 41 -1.04 6.84 -1.72
CA GLY A 41 -1.91 7.39 -0.69
C GLY A 41 -3.03 8.22 -1.29
N ILE A 42 -4.29 7.89 -0.99
CA ILE A 42 -5.45 8.67 -1.44
C ILE A 42 -6.17 9.20 -0.19
N ASP A 43 -6.18 10.52 0.00
CA ASP A 43 -6.61 11.14 1.27
C ASP A 43 -8.11 10.95 1.55
N GLY A 44 -8.38 10.54 2.79
CA GLY A 44 -9.70 10.52 3.39
C GLY A 44 -10.78 9.68 2.68
N ILE A 45 -10.42 8.50 2.16
CA ILE A 45 -11.34 7.60 1.47
C ILE A 45 -12.13 6.74 2.45
N ARG A 46 -13.43 7.02 2.55
CA ARG A 46 -14.36 6.11 3.23
C ARG A 46 -14.55 4.80 2.44
N PRO A 47 -14.22 3.62 3.00
CA PRO A 47 -14.17 2.38 2.21
C PRO A 47 -15.51 1.89 1.66
N ASP A 48 -16.62 2.08 2.37
CA ASP A 48 -17.95 1.73 1.87
C ASP A 48 -18.33 2.56 0.62
N VAL A 49 -17.94 3.83 0.58
CA VAL A 49 -18.14 4.68 -0.61
C VAL A 49 -17.24 4.24 -1.75
N LEU A 50 -15.98 3.89 -1.48
CA LEU A 50 -15.08 3.33 -2.50
C LEU A 50 -15.71 2.11 -3.18
N MET A 51 -16.28 1.17 -2.41
CA MET A 51 -16.94 -0.02 -2.95
C MET A 51 -18.22 0.26 -3.77
N ASP A 52 -18.80 1.46 -3.64
CA ASP A 52 -19.99 1.88 -4.37
C ASP A 52 -19.65 2.68 -5.66
N VAL A 53 -18.42 3.20 -5.78
CA VAL A 53 -17.96 3.97 -6.95
C VAL A 53 -17.40 3.01 -8.00
N ASN A 54 -17.57 3.35 -9.28
CA ASN A 54 -16.96 2.58 -10.35
C ASN A 54 -15.47 2.92 -10.46
N THR A 55 -14.62 2.11 -9.82
CA THR A 55 -13.16 2.26 -9.76
C THR A 55 -12.45 1.10 -10.46
N PRO A 56 -12.53 1.00 -11.80
CA PRO A 56 -12.05 -0.15 -12.55
C PRO A 56 -10.56 -0.45 -12.37
N ASN A 57 -9.71 0.55 -12.14
CA ASN A 57 -8.26 0.33 -11.99
C ASN A 57 -7.93 -0.26 -10.62
N ILE A 58 -8.53 0.29 -9.55
CA ILE A 58 -8.43 -0.25 -8.18
C ILE A 58 -9.06 -1.65 -8.13
N ASP A 59 -10.19 -1.86 -8.81
CA ASP A 59 -10.86 -3.17 -8.88
C ASP A 59 -9.97 -4.22 -9.58
N GLU A 60 -9.27 -3.85 -10.66
CA GLU A 60 -8.31 -4.73 -11.33
C GLU A 60 -7.15 -5.10 -10.40
N LEU A 61 -6.55 -4.11 -9.72
CA LEU A 61 -5.50 -4.36 -8.74
C LEU A 61 -5.97 -5.26 -7.60
N ALA A 62 -7.18 -5.06 -7.11
CA ALA A 62 -7.78 -5.88 -6.06
C ALA A 62 -8.07 -7.31 -6.54
N ALA A 63 -8.47 -7.50 -7.79
CA ALA A 63 -8.74 -8.81 -8.38
C ALA A 63 -7.46 -9.64 -8.60
N GLU A 64 -6.35 -8.98 -8.93
CA GLU A 64 -5.02 -9.59 -9.08
C GLU A 64 -4.19 -9.61 -7.79
N GLY A 65 -4.72 -9.02 -6.72
CA GLY A 65 -4.11 -8.93 -5.39
C GLY A 65 -5.15 -9.10 -4.30
N PHE A 66 -5.28 -8.11 -3.43
CA PHE A 66 -6.41 -8.01 -2.51
C PHE A 66 -6.73 -6.56 -2.13
N LEU A 67 -7.98 -6.34 -1.70
CA LEU A 67 -8.42 -5.12 -1.02
C LEU A 67 -9.18 -5.50 0.25
N SER A 68 -8.70 -5.04 1.40
CA SER A 68 -9.46 -5.03 2.65
C SER A 68 -10.18 -3.70 2.79
N ASN A 69 -11.49 -3.72 2.95
CA ASN A 69 -12.33 -2.54 3.20
C ASN A 69 -12.64 -2.32 4.70
N HIS A 70 -11.92 -3.01 5.57
CA HIS A 70 -12.11 -2.99 7.03
C HIS A 70 -10.77 -2.82 7.76
N ALA A 71 -9.75 -2.32 7.05
CA ALA A 71 -8.48 -1.91 7.66
C ALA A 71 -8.72 -0.71 8.59
N ARG A 72 -7.78 -0.47 9.51
CA ARG A 72 -7.98 0.53 10.58
C ARG A 72 -6.85 1.54 10.70
N THR A 73 -7.22 2.80 10.87
CA THR A 73 -6.32 3.88 11.30
C THR A 73 -6.41 4.13 12.81
N GLY A 74 -5.46 4.92 13.31
CA GLY A 74 -5.32 5.31 14.71
C GLY A 74 -6.35 6.38 15.13
N TYR A 75 -6.23 6.81 16.38
CA TYR A 75 -6.89 8.02 16.87
C TYR A 75 -5.81 9.07 17.20
N PRO A 76 -6.02 10.36 16.86
CA PRO A 76 -7.17 10.90 16.13
C PRO A 76 -7.11 10.60 14.63
N SER A 77 -8.28 10.47 13.99
CA SER A 77 -8.43 10.22 12.55
C SER A 77 -8.26 11.51 11.72
N VAL A 78 -7.16 12.20 11.99
CA VAL A 78 -6.75 13.46 11.37
C VAL A 78 -5.54 13.18 10.47
N SER A 79 -5.37 13.96 9.40
CA SER A 79 -4.42 13.64 8.33
C SER A 79 -2.97 13.59 8.80
N GLY A 80 -2.51 14.58 9.57
CA GLY A 80 -1.15 14.59 10.12
C GLY A 80 -0.79 13.31 10.89
N PRO A 81 -1.59 12.91 11.89
CA PRO A 81 -1.41 11.64 12.60
C PRO A 81 -1.53 10.41 11.71
N GLY A 82 -2.52 10.36 10.80
CA GLY A 82 -2.76 9.24 9.89
C GLY A 82 -1.59 9.01 8.94
N TRP A 83 -1.18 10.04 8.20
CA TRP A 83 -0.04 9.98 7.28
C TRP A 83 1.27 9.67 8.01
N SER A 84 1.49 10.26 9.19
CA SER A 84 2.66 9.91 10.03
C SER A 84 2.67 8.42 10.39
N SER A 85 1.51 7.86 10.72
CA SER A 85 1.40 6.43 11.04
C SER A 85 1.64 5.55 9.81
N MET A 86 1.09 5.92 8.65
CA MET A 86 1.29 5.19 7.39
C MET A 86 2.76 5.15 6.99
N LEU A 87 3.40 6.31 6.99
CA LEU A 87 4.77 6.50 6.49
C LEU A 87 5.81 5.89 7.43
N ASN A 88 5.59 5.97 8.75
CA ASN A 88 6.63 5.63 9.73
C ASN A 88 6.43 4.24 10.36
N GLY A 89 5.27 3.62 10.15
CA GLY A 89 4.94 2.28 10.63
C GLY A 89 4.77 2.18 12.15
N VAL A 90 4.46 3.30 12.81
CA VAL A 90 4.23 3.40 14.26
C VAL A 90 3.01 4.26 14.56
N TRP A 91 2.45 4.13 15.76
CA TRP A 91 1.27 4.90 16.17
C TRP A 91 1.58 6.32 16.71
N PRO A 92 0.56 7.20 16.89
CA PRO A 92 0.74 8.57 17.37
C PRO A 92 1.47 8.74 18.70
N ASP A 93 1.36 7.79 19.62
CA ASP A 93 2.08 7.80 20.90
C ASP A 93 3.62 7.67 20.72
N LYS A 94 4.06 7.11 19.59
CA LYS A 94 5.47 7.02 19.22
C LYS A 94 5.94 8.17 18.35
N HIS A 95 5.32 8.39 17.18
CA HIS A 95 5.75 9.45 16.26
C HIS A 95 5.41 10.87 16.75
N GLY A 96 4.55 11.00 17.78
CA GLY A 96 4.32 12.25 18.52
C GLY A 96 3.33 13.22 17.89
N VAL A 97 2.83 12.94 16.69
CA VAL A 97 1.92 13.83 15.95
C VAL A 97 0.47 13.51 16.27
N THR A 98 -0.26 14.50 16.77
CA THR A 98 -1.67 14.36 17.20
C THR A 98 -2.65 15.28 16.47
N ASP A 99 -2.17 16.14 15.57
CA ASP A 99 -2.99 17.00 14.71
C ASP A 99 -2.20 17.46 13.46
N ASN A 100 -2.81 18.31 12.62
CA ASN A 100 -2.22 18.82 11.38
C ASN A 100 -1.14 19.90 11.58
N SER A 101 -0.77 20.25 12.83
CA SER A 101 0.36 21.15 13.09
C SER A 101 1.71 20.43 13.04
N PHE A 102 1.71 19.09 13.17
CA PHE A 102 2.92 18.27 13.31
C PHE A 102 3.80 18.64 14.52
N GLU A 103 3.31 19.48 15.43
CA GLU A 103 4.05 19.86 16.64
C GLU A 103 4.26 18.62 17.52
N GLY A 104 5.49 18.47 18.03
CA GLY A 104 5.87 17.32 18.87
C GLY A 104 6.29 16.07 18.09
N GLU A 105 6.46 16.18 16.76
CA GLU A 105 7.00 15.10 15.92
C GLU A 105 8.29 14.49 16.49
N ARG A 106 8.47 13.19 16.24
CA ARG A 106 9.65 12.41 16.64
C ARG A 106 10.23 11.63 15.45
N TYR A 107 10.26 12.23 14.27
CA TYR A 107 10.73 11.61 13.03
C TYR A 107 12.23 11.29 13.03
N ASN A 108 13.01 11.86 13.95
CA ASN A 108 14.37 11.38 14.20
C ASN A 108 14.40 9.96 14.79
N ASP A 109 13.50 9.66 15.73
CA ASP A 109 13.42 8.36 16.39
C ASP A 109 12.63 7.37 15.52
N PHE A 110 11.65 7.88 14.78
CA PHE A 110 10.76 7.11 13.93
C PHE A 110 10.71 7.71 12.51
N PRO A 111 11.76 7.58 11.70
CA PRO A 111 11.75 8.06 10.32
C PRO A 111 10.74 7.29 9.45
N ASP A 112 10.29 7.95 8.38
CA ASP A 112 9.47 7.35 7.33
C ASP A 112 10.19 6.20 6.60
N PHE A 113 9.43 5.35 5.92
CA PHE A 113 9.96 4.15 5.28
C PHE A 113 10.96 4.45 4.15
N LEU A 114 10.82 5.55 3.41
CA LEU A 114 11.77 5.94 2.36
C LEU A 114 13.10 6.37 2.99
N THR A 115 13.05 7.19 4.03
CA THR A 115 14.24 7.55 4.81
C THR A 115 14.93 6.32 5.43
N ARG A 116 14.17 5.30 5.84
CA ARG A 116 14.75 4.02 6.33
C ARG A 116 15.44 3.24 5.21
N ILE A 117 14.88 3.26 3.99
CA ILE A 117 15.53 2.66 2.82
C ILE A 117 16.89 3.32 2.61
N GLU A 118 16.95 4.65 2.57
CA GLU A 118 18.20 5.41 2.40
C GLU A 118 19.25 5.12 3.48
N GLN A 119 18.82 4.89 4.71
CA GLN A 119 19.73 4.59 5.81
C GLN A 119 20.36 3.19 5.72
N VAL A 120 19.64 2.21 5.16
CA VAL A 120 20.05 0.79 5.20
C VAL A 120 20.54 0.28 3.84
N ARG A 121 19.96 0.78 2.76
CA ARG A 121 20.20 0.42 1.36
C ARG A 121 20.29 1.71 0.51
N PRO A 122 21.29 2.58 0.73
CA PRO A 122 21.44 3.87 0.02
C PRO A 122 21.72 3.72 -1.49
N GLU A 123 21.83 2.50 -2.00
CA GLU A 123 21.91 2.24 -3.43
C GLU A 123 20.55 2.05 -4.12
N LEU A 124 19.44 2.03 -3.36
CA LEU A 124 18.08 1.99 -3.90
C LEU A 124 17.57 3.42 -4.13
N GLU A 125 17.01 3.70 -5.31
CA GLU A 125 16.53 5.03 -5.65
C GLU A 125 15.13 5.30 -5.04
N THR A 126 15.01 6.30 -4.15
CA THR A 126 13.72 6.69 -3.55
C THR A 126 13.08 7.93 -4.18
N PHE A 127 11.75 7.92 -4.26
CA PHE A 127 10.97 9.05 -4.80
C PHE A 127 9.73 9.31 -3.95
N ALA A 128 9.43 10.58 -3.72
CA ALA A 128 8.19 11.01 -3.11
C ALA A 128 7.62 12.25 -3.82
N VAL A 129 6.31 12.25 -4.07
CA VAL A 129 5.56 13.44 -4.48
C VAL A 129 4.30 13.60 -3.64
N THR A 130 4.08 14.82 -3.17
CA THR A 130 2.90 15.18 -2.37
C THR A 130 2.34 16.52 -2.79
N ASP A 131 1.02 16.66 -2.83
CA ASP A 131 0.34 17.94 -3.05
C ASP A 131 -0.30 18.55 -1.80
N TRP A 132 -0.22 17.88 -0.65
CA TRP A 132 -0.38 18.52 0.65
C TRP A 132 0.98 18.88 1.24
N ALA A 133 1.33 20.17 1.16
CA ALA A 133 2.66 20.67 1.51
C ALA A 133 3.20 20.19 2.88
N PRO A 134 2.41 20.10 3.96
CA PRO A 134 2.89 19.62 5.27
C PRO A 134 3.52 18.23 5.30
N LEU A 135 3.23 17.35 4.32
CA LEU A 135 3.85 16.02 4.25
C LEU A 135 5.32 16.05 3.85
N GLY A 136 5.72 17.02 3.04
CA GLY A 136 7.07 17.14 2.49
C GLY A 136 7.81 18.41 2.88
N HIS A 137 7.11 19.41 3.43
CA HIS A 137 7.65 20.69 3.88
C HIS A 137 7.13 21.04 5.28
N SER A 138 7.96 21.63 6.12
CA SER A 138 7.52 22.18 7.39
C SER A 138 8.30 23.46 7.72
N ASP A 139 7.57 24.48 8.16
CA ASP A 139 8.16 25.72 8.69
C ASP A 139 8.62 25.56 10.15
N GLN A 140 8.10 24.54 10.87
CA GLN A 140 8.35 24.29 12.29
C GLN A 140 8.53 22.79 12.53
N GLY A 141 9.73 22.37 12.91
CA GLY A 141 10.04 20.95 13.10
C GLY A 141 10.45 20.29 11.78
N ARG A 142 10.02 19.05 11.56
CA ARG A 142 10.35 18.27 10.37
C ARG A 142 9.08 17.77 9.70
N PRO A 143 9.04 17.72 8.36
CA PRO A 143 7.96 17.03 7.66
C PRO A 143 8.07 15.50 7.88
N PRO A 144 6.96 14.76 7.76
CA PRO A 144 6.95 13.30 7.77
C PRO A 144 7.92 12.69 6.75
N ILE A 145 7.96 13.24 5.53
CA ILE A 145 8.87 12.79 4.47
C ILE A 145 10.14 13.64 4.51
N SER A 146 11.24 13.02 4.94
CA SER A 146 12.49 13.75 5.17
C SER A 146 13.22 14.17 3.88
N ASP A 147 14.19 15.08 4.01
CA ASP A 147 15.10 15.47 2.91
C ASP A 147 16.15 14.40 2.57
N ALA A 148 16.13 13.24 3.25
CA ALA A 148 17.00 12.12 2.89
C ALA A 148 16.53 11.39 1.62
N VAL A 149 15.24 11.48 1.26
CA VAL A 149 14.67 10.90 0.04
C VAL A 149 15.37 11.51 -1.18
N ASP A 150 15.84 10.68 -2.11
CA ASP A 150 16.66 11.10 -3.25
C ASP A 150 15.96 12.18 -4.10
N ILE A 151 14.69 11.95 -4.41
CA ILE A 151 13.83 12.90 -5.11
C ILE A 151 12.56 13.11 -4.31
N LYS A 152 12.45 14.28 -3.69
CA LYS A 152 11.24 14.74 -3.00
C LYS A 152 10.67 15.98 -3.69
N LEU A 153 9.44 15.86 -4.17
CA LEU A 153 8.70 16.93 -4.83
C LEU A 153 7.48 17.29 -3.98
N VAL A 154 7.33 18.58 -3.68
CA VAL A 154 6.24 19.09 -2.83
C VAL A 154 5.49 20.14 -3.63
N LEU A 155 4.22 19.85 -3.92
CA LEU A 155 3.26 20.75 -4.54
C LEU A 155 2.36 21.36 -3.45
N ASP A 156 1.50 22.29 -3.86
CA ASP A 156 0.50 22.91 -2.99
C ASP A 156 -0.88 22.87 -3.68
N GLY A 157 -1.72 21.94 -3.22
CA GLY A 157 -3.09 21.77 -3.69
C GLY A 157 -3.99 22.96 -3.43
N TYR A 158 -3.71 23.79 -2.42
CA TYR A 158 -4.45 25.03 -2.17
C TYR A 158 -4.12 26.12 -3.19
N GLU A 159 -2.88 26.17 -3.69
CA GLU A 159 -2.47 27.12 -4.74
C GLU A 159 -2.84 26.65 -6.15
N LEU A 160 -2.67 25.36 -6.44
CA LEU A 160 -2.90 24.78 -7.77
C LEU A 160 -4.37 24.40 -8.02
N GLY A 161 -5.10 24.06 -6.97
CA GLY A 161 -6.36 23.34 -7.06
C GLY A 161 -6.13 21.82 -7.00
N TRP A 162 -6.85 21.14 -6.12
CA TRP A 162 -6.56 19.76 -5.75
C TRP A 162 -6.60 18.74 -6.90
N ALA A 163 -7.61 18.80 -7.77
CA ALA A 163 -7.64 17.92 -8.94
C ALA A 163 -6.48 18.15 -9.93
N GLU A 164 -6.01 19.41 -10.08
CA GLU A 164 -4.84 19.71 -10.92
C GLU A 164 -3.54 19.27 -10.23
N ALA A 165 -3.48 19.41 -8.90
CA ALA A 165 -2.35 18.98 -8.10
C ALA A 165 -2.17 17.46 -8.12
N ASP A 166 -3.25 16.68 -7.92
CA ASP A 166 -3.25 15.21 -8.07
C ASP A 166 -2.72 14.81 -9.46
N ALA A 167 -3.27 15.42 -10.53
CA ALA A 167 -2.83 15.16 -11.89
C ALA A 167 -1.34 15.50 -12.11
N LYS A 168 -0.84 16.55 -11.46
CA LYS A 168 0.57 16.94 -11.52
C LYS A 168 1.46 15.99 -10.72
N SER A 169 1.03 15.54 -9.54
CA SER A 169 1.69 14.51 -8.74
C SER A 169 1.87 13.23 -9.56
N VAL A 170 0.81 12.79 -10.24
CA VAL A 170 0.85 11.63 -11.14
C VAL A 170 1.79 11.85 -12.31
N GLN A 171 1.74 13.01 -12.96
CA GLN A 171 2.65 13.33 -14.07
C GLN A 171 4.12 13.21 -13.65
N LEU A 172 4.48 13.77 -12.49
CA LEU A 172 5.86 13.75 -11.99
C LEU A 172 6.32 12.33 -11.64
N ALA A 173 5.43 11.52 -11.07
CA ALA A 173 5.71 10.11 -10.81
C ALA A 173 5.88 9.29 -12.10
N VAL A 174 5.05 9.54 -13.12
CA VAL A 174 5.20 8.93 -14.46
C VAL A 174 6.52 9.32 -15.09
N GLU A 175 6.89 10.61 -15.05
CA GLU A 175 8.19 11.08 -15.56
C GLU A 175 9.36 10.36 -14.88
N GLN A 176 9.26 10.10 -13.57
CA GLN A 176 10.26 9.33 -12.83
C GLN A 176 10.28 7.85 -13.22
N LEU A 177 9.12 7.22 -13.42
CA LEU A 177 9.01 5.83 -13.88
C LEU A 177 9.55 5.64 -15.29
N GLU A 178 9.39 6.63 -16.17
CA GLU A 178 9.83 6.57 -17.58
C GLU A 178 11.32 6.87 -17.78
N ASN A 179 11.86 7.84 -17.03
CA ASN A 179 13.18 8.41 -17.30
C ASN A 179 14.26 7.98 -16.31
N SER A 180 13.90 7.27 -15.24
CA SER A 180 14.80 6.85 -14.16
C SER A 180 14.53 5.39 -13.76
N ASN A 181 15.21 4.90 -12.70
CA ASN A 181 15.03 3.53 -12.21
C ASN A 181 14.66 3.49 -10.72
N PRO A 182 13.58 4.17 -10.30
CA PRO A 182 13.19 4.20 -8.89
C PRO A 182 12.91 2.79 -8.35
N ASP A 183 13.28 2.55 -7.10
CA ASP A 183 13.06 1.28 -6.39
C ASP A 183 11.91 1.40 -5.37
N ALA A 184 11.69 2.60 -4.81
CA ALA A 184 10.58 2.86 -3.90
C ALA A 184 9.96 4.24 -4.14
N LEU A 185 8.65 4.27 -4.39
CA LEU A 185 7.90 5.49 -4.65
C LEU A 185 6.78 5.68 -3.64
N PHE A 186 6.56 6.92 -3.23
CA PHE A 186 5.33 7.37 -2.57
C PHE A 186 4.66 8.47 -3.39
N VAL A 187 3.38 8.28 -3.72
CA VAL A 187 2.55 9.26 -4.43
C VAL A 187 1.33 9.53 -3.57
N TYR A 188 1.15 10.79 -3.17
CA TYR A 188 -0.04 11.24 -2.44
C TYR A 188 -1.01 11.94 -3.40
N LEU A 189 -2.30 11.70 -3.20
CA LEU A 189 -3.43 12.30 -3.92
C LEU A 189 -4.43 12.85 -2.89
N GLY A 190 -4.60 14.17 -2.84
CA GLY A 190 -5.39 14.86 -1.81
C GLY A 190 -6.83 15.20 -2.22
N ASN A 191 -7.16 15.16 -3.52
CA ASN A 191 -8.43 15.70 -4.02
C ASN A 191 -9.71 15.13 -3.39
N PRO A 192 -9.84 13.81 -3.13
CA PRO A 192 -11.07 13.29 -2.54
C PRO A 192 -11.40 13.88 -1.16
N ASP A 193 -10.40 14.11 -0.29
CA ASP A 193 -10.66 14.69 1.03
C ASP A 193 -11.18 16.12 0.95
N GLU A 194 -10.50 16.92 0.14
CA GLU A 194 -10.77 18.35 0.04
C GLU A 194 -12.10 18.63 -0.65
N ILE A 195 -12.47 17.85 -1.67
CA ILE A 195 -13.80 17.93 -2.28
C ILE A 195 -14.89 17.56 -1.27
N SER A 196 -14.66 16.57 -0.41
CA SER A 196 -15.64 16.20 0.60
C SER A 196 -15.81 17.28 1.67
N HIS A 197 -14.73 17.95 2.10
CA HIS A 197 -14.80 19.12 2.98
C HIS A 197 -15.53 20.29 2.34
N GLU A 198 -15.16 20.66 1.11
CA GLU A 198 -15.76 21.79 0.38
C GLU A 198 -17.28 21.64 0.27
N HIS A 199 -17.76 20.43 0.00
CA HIS A 199 -19.18 20.13 -0.16
C HIS A 199 -19.87 19.69 1.15
N SER A 200 -19.10 19.52 2.24
CA SER A 200 -19.59 18.97 3.52
C SER A 200 -20.42 17.69 3.32
N SER A 201 -19.91 16.78 2.50
CA SER A 201 -20.70 15.67 1.96
C SER A 201 -19.83 14.52 1.44
N ILE A 202 -20.38 13.31 1.48
CA ILE A 202 -19.87 12.12 0.76
C ILE A 202 -20.71 11.80 -0.49
N GLY A 203 -21.34 12.83 -1.04
CA GLY A 203 -22.26 12.78 -2.18
C GLY A 203 -21.58 12.64 -3.55
N SER A 204 -22.20 13.18 -4.59
CA SER A 204 -21.76 13.06 -5.99
C SER A 204 -20.34 13.57 -6.20
N GLU A 205 -20.01 14.74 -5.68
CA GLU A 205 -18.75 15.43 -5.94
C GLU A 205 -17.57 14.66 -5.35
N TYR A 206 -17.74 14.15 -4.12
CA TYR A 206 -16.78 13.25 -3.50
C TYR A 206 -16.62 11.94 -4.29
N ARG A 207 -17.72 11.34 -4.75
CA ARG A 207 -17.70 10.10 -5.54
C ARG A 207 -17.02 10.29 -6.91
N ASP A 208 -17.23 11.44 -7.55
CA ASP A 208 -16.56 11.82 -8.78
C ASP A 208 -15.05 12.03 -8.54
N ALA A 209 -14.67 12.62 -7.39
CA ALA A 209 -13.27 12.75 -7.00
C ALA A 209 -12.60 11.39 -6.75
N ILE A 210 -13.30 10.41 -6.16
CA ILE A 210 -12.82 9.02 -6.04
C ILE A 210 -12.61 8.40 -7.42
N ALA A 211 -13.56 8.58 -8.34
CA ALA A 211 -13.43 8.05 -9.70
C ALA A 211 -12.23 8.67 -10.44
N LEU A 212 -11.97 9.97 -10.25
CA LEU A 212 -10.78 10.62 -10.79
C LEU A 212 -9.48 10.07 -10.18
N ALA A 213 -9.46 9.83 -8.86
CA ALA A 213 -8.31 9.19 -8.20
C ALA A 213 -8.06 7.77 -8.74
N ASP A 214 -9.10 7.01 -9.08
CA ASP A 214 -8.96 5.72 -9.76
C ASP A 214 -8.34 5.85 -11.16
N GLU A 215 -8.72 6.86 -11.95
CA GLU A 215 -8.07 7.14 -13.24
C GLU A 215 -6.57 7.41 -13.07
N HIS A 216 -6.19 8.16 -12.02
CA HIS A 216 -4.81 8.42 -11.65
C HIS A 216 -4.04 7.17 -11.26
N VAL A 217 -4.65 6.25 -10.49
CA VAL A 217 -4.09 4.93 -10.20
C VAL A 217 -3.81 4.18 -11.50
N GLY A 218 -4.76 4.17 -12.44
CA GLY A 218 -4.59 3.52 -13.75
C GLY A 218 -3.39 4.05 -14.54
N ILE A 219 -3.20 5.38 -14.56
CA ILE A 219 -2.06 6.03 -15.23
C ILE A 219 -0.72 5.59 -14.62
N LEU A 220 -0.61 5.57 -13.29
CA LEU A 220 0.60 5.15 -12.58
C LEU A 220 0.93 3.68 -12.87
N VAL A 221 -0.07 2.80 -12.78
CA VAL A 221 0.09 1.36 -13.03
C VAL A 221 0.48 1.10 -14.48
N GLN A 222 -0.11 1.82 -15.43
CA GLN A 222 0.24 1.69 -16.84
C GLN A 222 1.69 2.13 -17.10
N ALA A 223 2.13 3.28 -16.56
CA ALA A 223 3.50 3.74 -16.69
C ALA A 223 4.51 2.76 -16.10
N LEU A 224 4.18 2.14 -14.96
CA LEU A 224 4.96 1.08 -14.34
C LEU A 224 5.06 -0.16 -15.25
N ARG A 225 3.93 -0.63 -15.80
CA ARG A 225 3.89 -1.80 -16.71
C ARG A 225 4.60 -1.54 -18.05
N ASP A 226 4.68 -0.29 -18.48
CA ASP A 226 5.34 0.12 -19.73
C ASP A 226 6.87 0.28 -19.60
N ARG A 227 7.42 0.18 -18.38
CA ARG A 227 8.87 0.25 -18.15
C ARG A 227 9.59 -0.84 -18.96
N PRO A 228 10.69 -0.51 -19.67
CA PRO A 228 11.46 -1.50 -20.43
C PRO A 228 12.00 -2.67 -19.61
N THR A 229 12.19 -2.44 -18.31
CA THR A 229 12.72 -3.41 -17.33
C THR A 229 11.61 -4.12 -16.54
N TYR A 230 10.33 -3.84 -16.79
CA TYR A 230 9.21 -4.36 -15.98
C TYR A 230 9.23 -5.90 -15.81
N SER A 231 9.62 -6.65 -16.84
CA SER A 231 9.70 -8.12 -16.76
C SER A 231 10.78 -8.64 -15.79
N ASP A 232 11.80 -7.82 -15.52
CA ASP A 232 12.91 -8.13 -14.62
C ASP A 232 12.66 -7.55 -13.20
N GLU A 233 11.49 -6.98 -12.96
CA GLU A 233 11.10 -6.29 -11.73
C GLU A 233 9.96 -7.05 -11.02
N ASP A 234 9.99 -7.07 -9.69
CA ASP A 234 8.93 -7.59 -8.83
C ASP A 234 8.27 -6.41 -8.11
N TRP A 235 7.28 -5.80 -8.75
CA TRP A 235 6.57 -4.66 -8.22
C TRP A 235 5.53 -5.08 -7.18
N LEU A 236 5.57 -4.42 -6.03
CA LEU A 236 4.48 -4.37 -5.07
C LEU A 236 3.83 -2.99 -5.11
N ILE A 237 2.56 -2.96 -5.46
CA ILE A 237 1.72 -1.77 -5.38
C ILE A 237 0.91 -1.86 -4.09
N LEU A 238 1.08 -0.87 -3.22
CA LEU A 238 0.28 -0.67 -2.02
C LEU A 238 -0.58 0.58 -2.19
N SER A 239 -1.84 0.52 -1.78
CA SER A 239 -2.67 1.72 -1.72
C SER A 239 -3.56 1.71 -0.49
N SER A 240 -3.70 2.88 0.12
CA SER A 240 -4.51 3.08 1.31
C SER A 240 -4.84 4.56 1.48
N THR A 241 -5.52 4.86 2.57
CA THR A 241 -5.94 6.18 2.99
C THR A 241 -5.65 6.34 4.48
N ASP A 242 -5.47 7.58 4.91
CA ASP A 242 -5.07 7.95 6.26
C ASP A 242 -6.23 7.92 7.26
N HIS A 243 -7.44 8.25 6.81
CA HIS A 243 -8.68 8.15 7.57
C HIS A 243 -9.91 7.88 6.70
N GLY A 244 -11.00 7.49 7.34
CA GLY A 244 -12.33 7.57 6.74
C GLY A 244 -12.98 8.93 7.02
N ARG A 245 -14.31 9.01 6.91
CA ARG A 245 -15.05 10.26 7.20
C ARG A 245 -16.51 10.03 7.53
N ARG A 246 -17.12 11.03 8.15
CA ARG A 246 -18.55 11.09 8.44
C ARG A 246 -19.32 11.51 7.19
N SER A 247 -20.65 11.35 7.23
CA SER A 247 -21.51 11.68 6.09
C SER A 247 -21.59 13.17 5.76
N ASP A 248 -21.21 14.03 6.72
CA ASP A 248 -21.13 15.49 6.56
C ASP A 248 -19.77 15.96 6.01
N GLY A 249 -18.95 15.03 5.51
CA GLY A 249 -17.62 15.29 4.97
C GLY A 249 -16.52 15.48 6.01
N GLY A 250 -16.86 15.71 7.29
CA GLY A 250 -15.87 15.90 8.34
C GLY A 250 -15.27 14.59 8.89
N HIS A 251 -14.10 14.69 9.50
CA HIS A 251 -13.38 13.59 10.16
C HIS A 251 -12.60 14.11 11.39
N GLY A 252 -11.79 13.25 12.03
CA GLY A 252 -10.95 13.58 13.18
C GLY A 252 -11.39 12.96 14.51
N GLY A 253 -12.56 12.34 14.56
CA GLY A 253 -13.09 11.63 15.72
C GLY A 253 -12.64 10.17 15.84
N ASP A 254 -13.34 9.42 16.70
CA ASP A 254 -13.10 7.99 16.98
C ASP A 254 -14.28 7.12 16.49
N SER A 255 -15.14 7.64 15.61
CA SER A 255 -16.24 6.83 15.08
C SER A 255 -15.70 5.70 14.18
N GLU A 256 -16.52 4.67 13.98
CA GLU A 256 -16.14 3.54 13.14
C GLU A 256 -15.90 3.97 11.69
N GLU A 257 -16.73 4.85 11.15
CA GLU A 257 -16.57 5.36 9.78
C GLU A 257 -15.36 6.28 9.59
N GLU A 258 -14.92 6.99 10.64
CA GLU A 258 -13.72 7.83 10.58
C GLU A 258 -12.43 6.99 10.69
N ARG A 259 -12.48 5.85 11.37
CA ARG A 259 -11.31 5.00 11.61
C ARG A 259 -11.16 3.82 10.66
N THR A 260 -12.19 3.52 9.88
CA THR A 260 -12.15 2.46 8.87
C THR A 260 -11.57 3.00 7.57
N ILE A 261 -10.51 2.34 7.10
CA ILE A 261 -9.77 2.66 5.89
C ILE A 261 -9.72 1.43 4.98
N TYR A 262 -9.32 1.61 3.73
CA TYR A 262 -9.04 0.48 2.84
C TYR A 262 -7.54 0.15 2.87
N PHE A 263 -7.18 -1.10 2.59
CA PHE A 263 -5.81 -1.55 2.39
C PHE A 263 -5.78 -2.41 1.15
N LEU A 264 -5.11 -1.94 0.11
CA LEU A 264 -4.90 -2.66 -1.13
C LEU A 264 -3.43 -3.08 -1.25
N ALA A 265 -3.20 -4.31 -1.69
CA ALA A 265 -1.90 -4.76 -2.18
C ALA A 265 -2.06 -5.56 -3.47
N ASN A 266 -1.20 -5.29 -4.44
CA ASN A 266 -1.13 -5.97 -5.72
C ASN A 266 0.33 -6.21 -6.12
N GLY A 267 0.62 -7.38 -6.71
CA GLY A 267 1.95 -7.70 -7.20
C GLY A 267 2.21 -9.22 -7.21
N PRO A 268 3.26 -9.68 -7.93
CA PRO A 268 3.59 -11.11 -8.01
C PRO A 268 3.88 -11.75 -6.65
N SER A 269 4.39 -10.98 -5.69
CA SER A 269 4.69 -11.43 -4.32
C SER A 269 3.46 -11.53 -3.40
N VAL A 270 2.30 -11.02 -3.84
CA VAL A 270 1.06 -11.03 -3.06
C VAL A 270 0.41 -12.42 -3.13
N VAL A 271 0.27 -13.04 -1.96
CA VAL A 271 -0.18 -14.43 -1.80
C VAL A 271 -1.33 -14.50 -0.83
N THR A 272 -2.52 -14.09 -1.27
CA THR A 272 -3.70 -14.26 -0.42
C THR A 272 -4.78 -15.03 -1.15
N THR A 273 -5.13 -16.20 -0.62
CA THR A 273 -6.39 -16.88 -0.93
C THR A 273 -7.51 -16.47 0.03
N THR A 274 -7.15 -15.73 1.10
CA THR A 274 -8.03 -15.21 2.15
C THR A 274 -7.49 -13.85 2.63
N LEU A 275 -8.36 -12.86 2.78
CA LEU A 275 -8.00 -11.55 3.30
C LEU A 275 -7.39 -11.68 4.71
N PRO A 276 -6.33 -10.93 5.05
CA PRO A 276 -5.77 -10.94 6.40
C PRO A 276 -6.80 -10.44 7.43
N ASP A 277 -6.99 -11.18 8.53
CA ASP A 277 -8.03 -10.90 9.55
C ASP A 277 -7.92 -9.53 10.24
N SER A 278 -6.76 -8.89 10.20
CA SER A 278 -6.56 -7.53 10.74
C SER A 278 -5.40 -6.83 10.05
N THR A 279 -5.72 -5.70 9.40
CA THR A 279 -4.79 -4.81 8.71
C THR A 279 -4.93 -3.39 9.24
N PHE A 280 -3.80 -2.70 9.37
CA PHE A 280 -3.72 -1.39 9.97
C PHE A 280 -2.91 -0.43 9.09
N ILE A 281 -3.14 0.87 9.24
CA ILE A 281 -2.41 1.89 8.49
C ILE A 281 -0.88 1.78 8.65
N VAL A 282 -0.41 1.45 9.86
CA VAL A 282 1.01 1.24 10.19
C VAL A 282 1.64 0.05 9.46
N ASP A 283 0.83 -0.86 8.92
CA ASP A 283 1.32 -2.04 8.20
C ASP A 283 1.88 -1.69 6.82
N ILE A 284 1.50 -0.55 6.23
CA ILE A 284 1.93 -0.14 4.88
C ILE A 284 3.46 -0.02 4.81
N ALA A 285 4.06 0.80 5.67
CA ALA A 285 5.52 0.97 5.74
C ALA A 285 6.26 -0.35 5.94
N VAL A 286 5.76 -1.21 6.85
CA VAL A 286 6.43 -2.49 7.17
C VAL A 286 6.32 -3.48 6.02
N THR A 287 5.20 -3.48 5.31
CA THR A 287 4.99 -4.30 4.12
C THR A 287 5.91 -3.87 2.99
N ALA A 288 6.03 -2.56 2.72
CA ALA A 288 6.96 -2.01 1.74
C ALA A 288 8.42 -2.39 2.03
N LEU A 289 8.90 -2.16 3.25
CA LEU A 289 10.27 -2.51 3.67
C LEU A 289 10.54 -4.01 3.54
N THR A 290 9.58 -4.84 3.93
CA THR A 290 9.72 -6.30 3.85
C THR A 290 9.82 -6.78 2.41
N HIS A 291 9.03 -6.21 1.50
CA HIS A 291 9.08 -6.55 0.06
C HIS A 291 10.44 -6.24 -0.56
N LEU A 292 11.02 -5.09 -0.21
CA LEU A 292 12.38 -4.68 -0.61
C LEU A 292 13.50 -5.50 0.05
N LYS A 293 13.15 -6.58 0.76
CA LYS A 293 14.07 -7.46 1.50
C LYS A 293 14.92 -6.71 2.52
N ILE A 294 14.40 -5.62 3.06
CA ILE A 294 15.04 -4.88 4.15
C ILE A 294 14.74 -5.61 5.46
N GLN A 295 15.80 -6.01 6.15
CA GLN A 295 15.67 -6.65 7.46
C GLN A 295 15.21 -5.60 8.49
N ILE A 296 14.02 -5.80 9.04
CA ILE A 296 13.48 -4.93 10.09
C ILE A 296 14.35 -5.06 11.35
N ASP A 297 14.97 -3.95 11.75
CA ASP A 297 15.71 -3.87 13.01
C ASP A 297 14.73 -3.77 14.18
N PRO A 298 14.77 -4.68 15.18
CA PRO A 298 13.89 -4.61 16.34
C PRO A 298 13.96 -3.28 17.13
N SER A 299 15.08 -2.56 17.04
CA SER A 299 15.25 -1.25 17.68
C SER A 299 14.39 -0.15 17.06
N TRP A 300 13.93 -0.33 15.82
CA TRP A 300 12.97 0.58 15.17
C TRP A 300 11.60 0.57 15.87
N GLN A 301 11.31 -0.48 16.64
CA GLN A 301 10.08 -0.60 17.43
C GLN A 301 8.81 -0.31 16.60
N LEU A 302 8.78 -0.80 15.36
CA LEU A 302 7.61 -0.65 14.47
C LEU A 302 6.40 -1.35 15.09
N ASP A 303 5.22 -0.74 14.94
CA ASP A 303 3.95 -1.31 15.38
C ASP A 303 3.29 -2.16 14.29
N GLY A 304 3.58 -1.82 13.03
CA GLY A 304 3.06 -2.56 11.88
C GLY A 304 3.74 -3.91 11.68
N LYS A 305 3.15 -4.70 10.78
CA LYS A 305 3.65 -6.00 10.32
C LYS A 305 3.53 -6.07 8.80
N PRO A 306 4.32 -6.92 8.12
CA PRO A 306 4.09 -7.19 6.71
C PRO A 306 2.75 -7.90 6.51
N VAL A 307 2.01 -7.48 5.49
CA VAL A 307 0.67 -7.98 5.18
C VAL A 307 0.62 -8.54 3.76
N GLY A 308 0.13 -9.78 3.63
CA GLY A 308 -0.27 -10.35 2.34
C GLY A 308 0.85 -10.73 1.37
N ILE A 309 2.13 -10.67 1.78
CA ILE A 309 3.30 -11.02 0.96
C ILE A 309 4.06 -12.23 1.51
N LEU A 310 4.72 -13.00 0.63
CA LEU A 310 5.67 -14.05 1.02
C LEU A 310 6.94 -13.42 1.62
N ARG A 311 7.48 -14.07 2.66
CA ARG A 311 8.77 -13.70 3.28
C ARG A 311 9.93 -14.32 2.52
#